data_AF-A0A9K3IM12-F1
#
_entry.id   AF-A0A9K3IM12-F1
#
_cell.length_a   1.000
_cell.length_b   1.000
_cell.length_c   1.000
_cell.angle_alpha   90.00
_cell.angle_beta   90.00
_cell.angle_gamma   90.00
#
_symmetry.space_group_name_H-M   'P 1'
#
loop_
_entity.id
_entity.type
_entity.pdbx_description
1 polymer ?
#
loop_
_entity_poly.entity_id
_entity_poly.type
_entity_poly.pdbx_seq_one_letter_code
_entity_poly.pdbx_strand_id
1 'polypeptide(L)'
;MKWEVQWQAISHICRIDGTCGRNSLCTYTRDSGKRCSCLHGFKMVNDQDWSRGCEPEQLSVCNKDDDCDFMELPYTEFYGYDISFHLNTTLDACKKTCLQDNNCKGFNFALQVGTGLFFLFLEVLVA
;
A
#
# COMPACT_ATOMS: atom_id res chain seq x y z
N MET A 1 -18.31 2.63 38.36
CA MET A 1 -17.54 3.68 37.66
C MET A 1 -16.94 3.03 36.43
N LYS A 2 -17.01 3.68 35.26
CA LYS A 2 -16.48 3.18 33.98
C LYS A 2 -15.36 4.11 33.54
N TRP A 3 -14.19 3.56 33.26
CA TRP A 3 -13.08 4.33 32.72
C TRP A 3 -13.34 4.65 31.24
N GLU A 4 -13.17 5.93 30.87
CA GLU A 4 -13.31 6.40 29.50
C GLU A 4 -12.06 7.14 29.07
N VAL A 5 -11.60 6.85 27.86
CA VAL A 5 -10.42 7.48 27.27
C VAL A 5 -10.76 8.93 26.91
N GLN A 6 -10.10 9.89 27.57
CA GLN A 6 -10.32 11.32 27.33
C GLN A 6 -9.51 11.87 26.14
N TRP A 7 -8.38 11.23 25.83
CA TRP A 7 -7.47 11.67 24.77
C TRP A 7 -6.71 10.49 24.16
N GLN A 8 -6.18 10.67 22.96
CA GLN A 8 -5.20 9.76 22.37
C GLN A 8 -4.42 10.54 21.32
N ALA A 9 -3.10 10.41 21.32
CA ALA A 9 -2.27 11.09 20.33
C ALA A 9 -2.54 10.54 18.92
N ILE A 10 -2.76 9.22 18.80
CA ILE A 10 -3.00 8.53 17.53
C ILE A 10 -4.17 7.57 17.71
N SER A 11 -5.28 7.88 17.05
CA SER A 11 -6.51 7.07 17.12
C SER A 11 -6.53 5.88 16.16
N HIS A 12 -5.71 5.94 15.10
CA HIS A 12 -5.56 4.89 14.10
C HIS A 12 -4.10 4.48 14.04
N ILE A 13 -3.77 3.37 14.71
CA ILE A 13 -2.39 2.90 14.83
C ILE A 13 -1.73 2.61 13.48
N CYS A 14 -2.50 2.25 12.45
CA CYS A 14 -2.00 2.05 11.09
C CYS A 14 -1.47 3.31 10.39
N ARG A 15 -1.70 4.51 10.96
CA ARG A 15 -1.07 5.76 10.46
C ARG A 15 0.38 5.91 10.89
N ILE A 16 0.87 5.04 11.79
CA ILE A 16 2.26 5.04 12.21
C ILE A 16 3.05 4.14 11.27
N ASP A 17 4.06 4.70 10.63
CA ASP A 17 4.94 3.94 9.75
C ASP A 17 5.62 2.77 10.47
N GLY A 18 5.76 1.65 9.78
CA GLY A 18 6.39 0.43 10.32
C GLY A 18 5.51 -0.34 11.32
N THR A 19 4.24 0.05 11.49
CA THR A 19 3.28 -0.68 12.33
C THR A 19 3.06 -2.13 11.87
N CYS A 20 3.15 -2.36 10.57
CA CYS A 20 3.29 -3.67 9.95
C CYS A 20 4.55 -3.65 9.07
N GLY A 21 5.17 -4.81 8.85
CA GLY A 21 6.37 -4.89 8.04
C GLY A 21 6.13 -4.60 6.55
N ARG A 22 7.19 -4.61 5.77
CA ARG A 22 7.13 -4.31 4.33
C ARG A 22 6.15 -5.21 3.58
N ASN A 23 5.54 -4.71 2.52
CA ASN A 23 4.56 -5.41 1.66
C ASN A 23 3.37 -6.01 2.41
N SER A 24 3.01 -5.42 3.56
CA SER A 24 1.86 -5.83 4.34
C SER A 24 0.90 -4.66 4.52
N LEU A 25 -0.39 -4.97 4.56
CA LEU A 25 -1.47 -4.04 4.82
C LEU A 25 -1.73 -3.97 6.33
N CYS A 26 -1.95 -2.76 6.82
CA CYS A 26 -2.41 -2.54 8.18
C CYS A 26 -3.89 -2.20 8.18
N THR A 27 -4.67 -2.96 8.94
CA THR A 27 -6.08 -2.66 9.23
C THR A 27 -6.26 -2.44 10.72
N TYR A 28 -7.14 -1.51 11.08
CA TYR A 28 -7.43 -1.20 12.47
C TYR A 28 -8.93 -1.09 12.69
N THR A 29 -9.47 -1.88 13.61
CA THR A 29 -10.85 -1.76 14.09
C THR A 29 -10.84 -1.61 15.61
N ARG A 30 -11.85 -0.92 16.16
CA ARG A 30 -11.95 -0.73 17.62
C ARG A 30 -12.09 -2.05 18.39
N ASP A 31 -12.76 -3.04 17.79
CA ASP A 31 -13.07 -4.31 18.46
C ASP A 31 -11.93 -5.33 18.38
N SER A 32 -11.14 -5.31 17.30
CA SER A 32 -10.07 -6.29 17.09
C SER A 32 -8.66 -5.70 17.10
N GLY A 33 -8.54 -4.39 17.30
CA GLY A 33 -7.27 -3.67 17.31
C GLY A 33 -6.60 -3.67 15.94
N LYS A 34 -5.27 -3.64 15.97
CA LYS A 34 -4.41 -3.71 14.79
C LYS A 34 -4.39 -5.13 14.22
N ARG A 35 -4.55 -5.28 12.91
CA ARG A 35 -4.24 -6.51 12.17
C ARG A 35 -3.35 -6.18 10.99
N CYS A 36 -2.37 -7.05 10.75
CA CYS A 36 -1.54 -7.01 9.56
C CYS A 36 -1.96 -8.17 8.63
N SER A 37 -1.86 -7.97 7.33
CA SER A 37 -2.10 -9.01 6.32
C SER A 37 -1.17 -8.82 5.13
N CYS A 38 -0.74 -9.90 4.49
CA CYS A 38 0.04 -9.80 3.26
C CYS A 38 -0.83 -9.41 2.07
N LEU A 39 -0.21 -8.77 1.08
CA LEU A 39 -0.83 -8.54 -0.22
C LEU A 39 -1.11 -9.87 -0.93
N HIS A 40 -2.03 -9.85 -1.89
CA HIS A 40 -2.26 -11.03 -2.73
C HIS A 40 -0.96 -11.41 -3.47
N GLY A 41 -0.61 -12.70 -3.44
CA GLY A 41 0.66 -13.20 -3.99
C GLY A 41 1.87 -13.00 -3.07
N PHE A 42 1.68 -12.52 -1.83
CA PHE A 42 2.71 -12.42 -0.81
C PHE A 42 2.35 -13.27 0.41
N LYS A 43 3.38 -13.86 1.03
CA LYS A 43 3.27 -14.62 2.28
C LYS A 43 4.10 -13.98 3.39
N MET A 44 3.75 -14.28 4.62
CA MET A 44 4.48 -13.76 5.78
C MET A 44 5.89 -14.36 5.81
N VAL A 45 6.90 -13.50 6.02
CA VAL A 45 8.30 -13.94 6.13
C VAL A 45 8.51 -14.79 7.39
N ASN A 46 7.87 -14.38 8.49
CA ASN A 46 7.94 -15.07 9.78
C ASN A 46 6.54 -15.10 10.39
N ASP A 47 5.98 -16.29 10.55
CA ASP A 47 4.63 -16.54 11.06
C ASP A 47 4.37 -16.05 12.49
N GLN A 48 5.43 -15.72 13.24
CA GLN A 48 5.37 -15.20 14.60
C GLN A 48 5.65 -13.68 14.68
N ASP A 49 6.15 -13.05 13.61
CA ASP A 49 6.64 -11.68 13.64
C ASP A 49 6.23 -10.87 12.40
N TRP A 50 5.08 -10.19 12.49
CA TRP A 50 4.57 -9.29 11.46
C TRP A 50 5.48 -8.09 11.16
N SER A 51 6.44 -7.75 12.03
CA SER A 51 7.38 -6.66 11.73
C SER A 51 8.34 -7.01 10.59
N ARG A 52 8.51 -8.31 10.30
CA ARG A 52 9.29 -8.81 9.16
C ARG A 52 8.58 -8.63 7.82
N GLY A 53 7.28 -8.39 7.84
CA GLY A 53 6.50 -8.14 6.64
C GLY A 53 6.27 -9.40 5.81
N CYS A 54 6.13 -9.19 4.51
CA CYS A 54 5.76 -10.23 3.57
C CYS A 54 6.73 -10.30 2.39
N GLU A 55 6.96 -11.50 1.90
CA GLU A 55 7.75 -11.80 0.69
C GLU A 55 6.86 -12.37 -0.41
N PRO A 56 7.21 -12.21 -1.69
CA PRO A 56 6.47 -12.80 -2.79
C PRO A 56 6.40 -14.33 -2.66
N GLU A 57 5.22 -14.92 -2.83
CA GLU A 57 5.07 -16.38 -2.91
C GLU A 57 5.70 -16.95 -4.19
N GLN A 58 5.65 -16.15 -5.27
CA GLN A 58 6.31 -16.41 -6.53
C GLN A 58 6.95 -15.11 -7.03
N LEU A 59 8.12 -15.22 -7.67
CA LEU A 59 8.70 -14.14 -8.43
C LEU A 59 7.91 -13.95 -9.74
N SER A 60 6.72 -13.37 -9.65
CA SER A 60 6.01 -12.86 -10.83
C SER A 60 6.68 -11.55 -11.25
N VAL A 61 7.73 -11.66 -12.06
CA VAL A 61 8.27 -10.52 -12.79
C VAL A 61 7.31 -10.28 -13.95
N CYS A 62 6.51 -9.22 -13.83
CA CYS A 62 5.81 -8.70 -14.99
C CYS A 62 6.85 -8.22 -16.01
N ASN A 63 7.03 -8.96 -17.11
CA ASN A 63 7.87 -8.50 -18.22
C ASN A 63 7.06 -7.64 -19.18
N LYS A 64 7.74 -6.85 -19.99
CA LYS A 64 7.10 -5.95 -20.97
C LYS A 64 6.24 -6.66 -22.02
N ASP A 65 6.46 -7.96 -22.20
CA ASP A 65 5.73 -8.82 -23.15
C ASP A 65 4.63 -9.65 -22.46
N ASP A 66 4.52 -9.59 -21.13
CA ASP A 66 3.48 -10.29 -20.37
C ASP A 66 2.20 -9.43 -20.31
N ASP A 67 1.03 -10.07 -20.39
CA ASP A 67 -0.28 -9.43 -20.20
C ASP A 67 -0.53 -9.22 -18.69
N CYS A 68 0.20 -8.28 -18.11
CA CYS A 68 0.06 -7.94 -16.70
C CYS A 68 -1.01 -6.88 -16.49
N ASP A 69 -1.79 -7.06 -15.43
CA ASP A 69 -2.69 -6.02 -14.94
C ASP A 69 -2.47 -5.80 -13.44
N PHE A 70 -3.03 -4.71 -12.95
CA PHE A 70 -3.00 -4.31 -11.56
C PHE A 70 -4.24 -4.80 -10.83
N MET A 71 -4.06 -5.26 -9.59
CA MET A 71 -5.16 -5.52 -8.68
C MET A 71 -5.50 -4.25 -7.91
N GLU A 72 -6.77 -3.84 -7.94
CA GLU A 72 -7.24 -2.66 -7.20
C GLU A 72 -7.28 -2.93 -5.70
N LEU A 73 -6.67 -2.02 -4.92
CA LEU A 73 -6.70 -2.02 -3.45
C LEU A 73 -7.40 -0.75 -2.96
N PRO A 74 -8.72 -0.80 -2.69
CA PRO A 74 -9.45 0.39 -2.28
C PRO A 74 -9.03 0.84 -0.87
N TYR A 75 -9.02 2.16 -0.67
CA TYR A 75 -8.76 2.81 0.63
C TYR A 75 -7.43 2.39 1.29
N THR A 76 -6.42 2.11 0.48
CA THR A 76 -5.08 1.70 0.89
C THR A 76 -4.07 2.79 0.53
N GLU A 77 -3.04 2.96 1.35
CA GLU A 77 -1.95 3.92 1.12
C GLU A 77 -0.64 3.25 1.55
N PHE A 78 0.37 3.20 0.69
CA PHE A 78 1.72 2.72 1.04
C PHE A 78 2.66 3.91 1.25
N TYR A 79 2.48 4.56 2.39
CA TYR A 79 3.28 5.72 2.76
C TYR A 79 4.79 5.40 2.80
N GLY A 80 5.60 6.25 2.17
CA GLY A 80 7.07 6.18 2.22
C GLY A 80 7.72 5.26 1.18
N TYR A 81 6.95 4.72 0.23
CA TYR A 81 7.46 3.87 -0.87
C TYR A 81 7.38 4.53 -2.25
N ASP A 82 7.20 5.86 -2.30
CA ASP A 82 6.99 6.62 -3.53
C ASP A 82 8.29 6.75 -4.36
N ILE A 83 8.22 6.36 -5.63
CA ILE A 83 9.27 6.55 -6.64
C ILE A 83 9.16 7.94 -7.27
N SER A 84 7.94 8.31 -7.64
CA SER A 84 7.64 9.55 -8.35
C SER A 84 6.22 10.02 -8.07
N PHE A 85 6.00 11.31 -8.27
CA PHE A 85 4.72 11.97 -8.12
C PHE A 85 4.31 12.67 -9.41
N HIS A 86 3.08 12.43 -9.86
CA HIS A 86 2.53 13.05 -11.06
C HIS A 86 1.19 13.71 -10.76
N LEU A 87 1.02 14.95 -11.23
CA LEU A 87 -0.23 15.72 -11.15
C LEU A 87 -0.96 15.70 -12.49
N ASN A 88 -2.29 15.70 -12.41
CA ASN A 88 -3.19 15.79 -13.56
C ASN A 88 -2.99 14.66 -14.58
N THR A 89 -3.08 13.42 -14.10
CA THR A 89 -2.93 12.20 -14.91
C THR A 89 -4.21 11.36 -14.92
N THR A 90 -4.35 10.48 -15.91
CA THR A 90 -5.45 9.50 -15.97
C THR A 90 -5.00 8.13 -15.47
N LEU A 91 -5.94 7.30 -15.01
CA LEU A 91 -5.65 5.95 -14.53
C LEU A 91 -4.89 5.10 -15.58
N ASP A 92 -5.29 5.16 -16.85
CA ASP A 92 -4.62 4.41 -17.92
C ASP A 92 -3.18 4.88 -18.15
N ALA A 93 -2.93 6.20 -18.06
CA ALA A 93 -1.59 6.74 -18.16
C ALA A 93 -0.71 6.29 -16.97
N CYS A 94 -1.31 6.16 -15.78
CA CYS A 94 -0.63 5.63 -14.60
C CYS A 94 -0.24 4.16 -14.77
N LYS A 95 -1.20 3.31 -15.18
CA LYS A 95 -0.96 1.90 -15.48
C LYS A 95 0.19 1.75 -16.48
N LYS A 96 0.14 2.49 -17.59
CA LYS A 96 1.18 2.45 -18.63
C LYS A 96 2.54 2.91 -18.12
N THR A 97 2.60 4.00 -17.38
CA THR A 97 3.85 4.52 -16.82
C THR A 97 4.49 3.51 -15.87
N CYS A 98 3.70 2.88 -15.00
CA CYS A 98 4.19 1.87 -14.07
C CYS A 98 4.69 0.62 -14.81
N LEU A 99 3.96 0.10 -15.79
CA LEU A 99 4.39 -1.07 -16.59
C LEU A 99 5.68 -0.81 -17.38
N GLN A 100 6.02 0.43 -17.68
CA GLN A 100 7.24 0.80 -18.38
C GLN A 100 8.46 0.93 -17.45
N ASP A 101 8.24 1.06 -16.15
CA ASP A 101 9.29 1.16 -15.12
C ASP A 101 9.43 -0.18 -14.37
N ASN A 102 10.57 -0.84 -14.55
CA ASN A 102 10.86 -2.13 -13.91
C ASN A 102 10.84 -2.08 -12.37
N ASN A 103 11.04 -0.89 -11.78
CA ASN A 103 11.00 -0.69 -10.33
C ASN A 103 9.58 -0.44 -9.80
N CYS A 104 8.65 -0.05 -10.67
CA CYS A 104 7.28 0.17 -10.27
C CYS A 104 6.57 -1.18 -10.07
N LYS A 105 5.95 -1.34 -8.90
CA LYS A 105 5.16 -2.54 -8.53
C LYS A 105 3.72 -2.23 -8.21
N GLY A 106 3.38 -0.95 -8.04
CA GLY A 106 2.04 -0.48 -7.75
C GLY A 106 1.99 1.04 -7.85
N PHE A 107 0.80 1.59 -7.64
CA PHE A 107 0.61 3.02 -7.59
C PHE A 107 -0.64 3.41 -6.80
N ASN A 108 -0.59 4.54 -6.10
CA ASN A 108 -1.79 5.18 -5.54
C ASN A 108 -2.36 6.18 -6.54
N PHE A 109 -3.67 6.09 -6.79
CA PHE A 109 -4.39 7.03 -7.64
C PHE A 109 -5.52 7.68 -6.84
N ALA A 110 -5.48 9.00 -6.67
CA ALA A 110 -6.46 9.71 -5.86
C ALA A 110 -6.81 11.08 -6.45
N LEU A 111 -8.02 11.55 -6.12
CA LEU A 111 -8.52 12.87 -6.50
C LEU A 111 -8.11 13.92 -5.46
N GLN A 112 -7.50 15.01 -5.92
CA GLN A 112 -7.25 16.18 -5.09
C GLN A 112 -8.52 16.99 -4.92
N VAL A 113 -9.08 16.93 -3.71
CA VAL A 113 -10.24 17.72 -3.32
C VAL A 113 -9.86 19.21 -3.33
N GLY A 114 -10.51 19.99 -4.19
CA GLY A 114 -10.29 21.44 -4.35
C GLY A 114 -9.89 21.84 -5.77
N THR A 115 -8.88 21.18 -6.35
CA THR A 115 -8.45 21.44 -7.73
C THR A 115 -9.17 20.54 -8.74
N GLY A 116 -9.72 19.41 -8.31
CA GLY A 116 -10.35 18.42 -9.20
C GLY A 116 -9.35 17.63 -10.04
N LEU A 117 -8.05 17.75 -9.72
CA LEU A 117 -6.98 17.05 -10.43
C LEU A 117 -6.74 15.68 -9.78
N PHE A 118 -6.45 14.68 -10.61
CA PHE A 118 -5.97 13.39 -10.12
C PHE A 118 -4.46 13.43 -9.93
N PHE A 119 -3.99 12.84 -8.84
CA PHE A 119 -2.57 12.66 -8.57
C PHE A 119 -2.23 11.19 -8.41
N LEU A 120 -0.98 10.91 -8.73
CA LEU A 120 -0.39 9.58 -8.77
C LEU A 120 0.87 9.55 -7.93
N PHE A 121 1.01 8.52 -7.12
CA PHE A 121 2.28 8.10 -6.55
C PHE A 121 2.64 6.72 -7.09
N LEU A 122 3.77 6.61 -7.78
CA LEU A 122 4.30 5.30 -8.18
C LEU A 122 5.00 4.67 -6.98
N GLU A 123 4.81 3.38 -6.76
CA GLU A 123 5.29 2.71 -5.54
C GLU A 123 6.19 1.52 -5.85
N VAL A 124 7.17 1.29 -4.97
CA VAL A 124 7.97 0.07 -4.94
C VAL A 124 7.41 -0.87 -3.88
N LEU A 125 7.10 -2.10 -4.28
CA LEU A 125 7.01 -3.22 -3.35
C LEU A 125 8.40 -3.89 -3.28
N VAL A 126 8.88 -4.14 -2.07
CA VAL A 126 10.20 -4.72 -1.85
C VAL A 126 10.12 -6.22 -2.08
N ALA A 127 10.62 -6.72 -3.21
CA ALA A 127 10.73 -8.17 -3.44
C ALA A 127 11.82 -8.81 -2.58
#